data_AF-A0A818MIE5-F1
#
_entry.id   AF-A0A818MIE5-F1
#
_cell.length_a   1.000
_cell.length_b   1.000
_cell.length_c   1.000
_cell.angle_alpha   90.00
_cell.angle_beta   90.00
_cell.angle_gamma   90.00
#
_symmetry.space_group_name_H-M   'P 1'
#
loop_
_entity.id
_entity.type
_entity.pdbx_description
1 polymer ?
#
loop_
_entity_poly.entity_id
_entity_poly.type
_entity_poly.pdbx_seq_one_letter_code
_entity_poly.pdbx_strand_id
1 'polypeptide(L)'
;MFNCLLNDQFAPFENEASVRDFLLRLIDTHVTRNDPEYNKACELVNEFAQTKRIEPLLRLYTLETPLYRQLHYESHAWLLPLICHFNNLKPRFFQGTSCRGLSMKSQELRAYRLACGKSSCIIRTNTFCSTSSDRHVAEEFSNECSNSDLIHVLMIFEFLHLFPLLLCNASTL
;
A
#
# COMPACT_ATOMS: atom_id res chain seq x y z
N MET A 1 -15.53 13.19 -3.03
CA MET A 1 -16.63 12.32 -3.47
C MET A 1 -16.44 12.10 -4.96
N PHE A 2 -15.66 11.08 -5.36
CA PHE A 2 -15.44 10.76 -6.77
C PHE A 2 -16.55 9.83 -7.23
N ASN A 3 -17.61 10.42 -7.80
CA ASN A 3 -18.52 9.70 -8.69
C ASN A 3 -17.82 9.53 -10.03
N CYS A 4 -16.90 8.57 -10.12
CA CYS A 4 -16.46 8.03 -11.41
C CYS A 4 -17.23 6.74 -11.64
N LEU A 5 -18.36 6.91 -12.33
CA LEU A 5 -18.87 6.01 -13.37
C LEU A 5 -18.51 4.52 -13.15
N LEU A 6 -19.33 3.90 -12.29
CA LEU A 6 -19.56 2.46 -12.32
C LEU A 6 -20.27 2.11 -13.63
N ASN A 7 -19.49 1.91 -14.68
CA ASN A 7 -19.90 1.12 -15.83
C ASN A 7 -18.78 0.13 -16.10
N ASP A 8 -19.15 -1.12 -16.37
CA ASP A 8 -18.30 -2.29 -16.66
C ASP A 8 -17.45 -2.15 -17.94
N GLN A 9 -16.84 -0.99 -18.16
CA GLN A 9 -16.08 -0.63 -19.36
C GLN A 9 -14.89 0.25 -18.99
N PHE A 10 -14.00 -0.25 -18.13
CA PHE A 10 -12.61 0.18 -18.25
C PHE A 10 -11.99 -0.69 -19.33
N ALA A 11 -11.43 -0.03 -20.36
CA ALA A 11 -10.83 -0.67 -21.52
C ALA A 11 -9.91 -1.82 -21.09
N PRO A 12 -9.88 -2.94 -21.84
CA PRO A 12 -8.88 -3.99 -21.60
C PRO A 12 -7.50 -3.33 -21.53
N PHE A 13 -6.60 -3.81 -20.66
CA PHE A 13 -5.22 -3.33 -20.65
C PHE A 13 -4.69 -3.44 -22.09
N GLU A 14 -4.61 -2.32 -22.82
CA GLU A 14 -4.35 -2.34 -24.28
C GLU A 14 -2.97 -2.95 -24.61
N ASN A 15 -2.16 -3.25 -23.59
CA ASN A 15 -0.89 -3.93 -23.70
C ASN A 15 -0.61 -4.87 -22.50
N GLU A 16 -1.43 -5.91 -22.33
CA GLU A 16 -1.31 -6.93 -21.25
C GLU A 16 0.10 -7.55 -21.15
N ALA A 17 0.73 -7.85 -22.29
CA ALA A 17 2.10 -8.37 -22.33
C ALA A 17 3.10 -7.36 -21.74
N SER A 18 2.94 -6.07 -22.06
CA SER A 18 3.76 -5.01 -21.47
C SER A 18 3.54 -4.84 -19.98
N VAL A 19 2.32 -5.05 -19.46
CA VAL A 19 2.03 -4.99 -18.01
C VAL A 19 2.67 -6.17 -17.29
N ARG A 20 2.52 -7.38 -17.84
CA ARG A 20 3.15 -8.59 -17.30
C ARG A 20 4.68 -8.44 -17.25
N ASP A 21 5.29 -8.06 -18.36
CA ASP A 21 6.76 -7.97 -18.46
C ASP A 21 7.31 -6.81 -17.61
N PHE A 22 6.54 -5.73 -17.45
CA PHE A 22 6.86 -4.68 -16.49
C PHE A 22 6.82 -5.19 -15.04
N LEU A 23 5.73 -5.85 -14.64
CA LEU A 23 5.58 -6.38 -13.27
C LEU A 23 6.62 -7.44 -12.93
N LEU A 24 6.92 -8.36 -13.86
CA LEU A 24 7.96 -9.37 -13.66
C LEU A 24 9.34 -8.72 -13.52
N ARG A 25 9.66 -7.70 -14.33
CA ARG A 25 10.92 -6.94 -14.16
C ARG A 25 11.01 -6.24 -12.81
N LEU A 26 9.92 -5.64 -12.34
CA LEU A 26 9.88 -5.03 -11.00
C LEU A 26 10.11 -6.07 -9.90
N ILE A 27 9.45 -7.23 -9.98
CA ILE A 27 9.62 -8.32 -9.02
C ILE A 27 11.06 -8.83 -9.03
N ASP A 28 11.62 -9.10 -10.21
CA ASP A 28 13.00 -9.57 -10.35
C ASP A 28 14.02 -8.57 -9.81
N THR A 29 13.76 -7.28 -9.97
CA THR A 29 14.68 -6.21 -9.54
C THR A 29 14.60 -5.93 -8.05
N HIS A 30 13.41 -5.97 -7.45
CA HIS A 30 13.18 -5.40 -6.12
C HIS A 30 12.67 -6.36 -5.05
N VAL A 31 12.00 -7.44 -5.45
CA VAL A 31 11.63 -8.53 -4.54
C VAL A 31 12.79 -9.53 -4.50
N THR A 32 13.30 -9.89 -5.68
CA THR A 32 14.44 -10.82 -5.88
C THR A 32 14.18 -12.24 -5.39
N ARG A 33 14.92 -13.23 -5.90
CA ARG A 33 14.69 -14.67 -5.61
C ARG A 33 14.90 -15.08 -4.15
N ASN A 34 15.52 -14.24 -3.35
CA ASN A 34 15.81 -14.53 -1.94
C ASN A 34 14.64 -14.17 -1.02
N ASP A 35 13.69 -13.36 -1.49
CA ASP A 35 12.50 -12.98 -0.71
C ASP A 35 11.51 -14.16 -0.65
N PRO A 36 10.97 -14.48 0.54
CA PRO A 36 10.06 -15.61 0.73
C PRO A 36 8.79 -15.53 -0.14
N GLU A 37 8.36 -14.32 -0.50
CA GLU A 37 7.16 -14.06 -1.29
C GLU A 37 7.44 -13.98 -2.81
N TYR A 38 8.71 -14.09 -3.26
CA TYR A 38 9.09 -13.96 -4.68
C TYR A 38 8.32 -14.90 -5.60
N ASN A 39 8.31 -16.20 -5.28
CA ASN A 39 7.62 -17.19 -6.10
C ASN A 39 6.12 -16.88 -6.14
N LYS A 40 5.55 -16.43 -5.02
CA LYS A 40 4.14 -16.09 -4.94
C LYS A 40 3.81 -14.85 -5.78
N ALA A 41 4.69 -13.86 -5.77
CA ALA A 41 4.56 -12.67 -6.61
C ALA A 41 4.57 -13.03 -8.10
N CYS A 42 5.53 -13.85 -8.54
CA CYS A 42 5.60 -14.32 -9.93
C CYS A 42 4.37 -15.15 -10.33
N GLU A 43 3.88 -16.03 -9.46
CA GLU A 43 2.65 -16.80 -9.70
C GLU A 43 1.46 -15.89 -9.98
N LEU A 44 1.24 -14.87 -9.13
CA LEU A 44 0.10 -13.97 -9.25
C LEU A 44 0.14 -13.12 -10.53
N VAL A 45 1.34 -12.69 -10.97
CA VAL A 45 1.51 -11.99 -12.24
C VAL A 45 1.18 -12.90 -13.43
N ASN A 46 1.62 -14.15 -13.40
CA ASN A 46 1.30 -15.12 -14.46
C ASN A 46 -0.19 -15.50 -14.45
N GLU A 47 -0.81 -15.65 -13.27
CA GLU A 47 -2.24 -15.89 -13.12
C GLU A 47 -3.06 -14.74 -13.71
N PHE A 48 -2.67 -13.48 -13.46
CA PHE A 48 -3.25 -12.32 -14.12
C PHE A 48 -3.17 -12.41 -15.64
N ALA A 49 -1.98 -12.69 -16.18
CA ALA A 49 -1.77 -12.77 -17.63
C ALA A 49 -2.59 -13.89 -18.30
N GLN A 50 -2.83 -14.99 -17.60
CA GLN A 50 -3.63 -16.12 -18.11
C GLN A 50 -5.13 -15.88 -17.99
N THR A 51 -5.58 -15.40 -16.83
CA THR A 51 -7.02 -15.29 -16.50
C THR A 51 -7.64 -13.97 -16.93
N LYS A 52 -6.81 -12.93 -17.15
CA LYS A 52 -7.21 -11.54 -17.41
C LYS A 52 -8.11 -10.94 -16.33
N ARG A 53 -8.14 -11.57 -15.15
CA ARG A 53 -8.90 -11.15 -13.98
C ARG A 53 -8.05 -10.23 -13.14
N ILE A 54 -8.62 -9.19 -12.53
CA ILE A 54 -7.84 -8.20 -11.75
C ILE A 54 -7.41 -8.75 -10.37
N GLU A 55 -8.10 -9.78 -9.87
CA GLU A 55 -7.95 -10.35 -8.55
C GLU A 55 -6.52 -10.84 -8.22
N PRO A 56 -5.78 -11.50 -9.13
CA PRO A 56 -4.39 -11.88 -8.87
C PRO A 56 -3.49 -10.65 -8.71
N LEU A 57 -3.71 -9.57 -9.46
CA LEU A 57 -3.00 -8.31 -9.22
C LEU A 57 -3.39 -7.73 -7.86
N LEU A 58 -4.68 -7.69 -7.50
CA LEU A 58 -5.07 -7.22 -6.17
C LEU A 58 -4.41 -8.02 -5.04
N ARG A 59 -4.24 -9.34 -5.21
CA ARG A 59 -3.52 -10.20 -4.26
C ARG A 59 -2.01 -9.94 -4.25
N LEU A 60 -1.41 -9.63 -5.40
CA LEU A 60 0.01 -9.26 -5.48
C LEU A 60 0.31 -8.05 -4.59
N TYR A 61 -0.61 -7.09 -4.54
CA TYR A 61 -0.53 -5.90 -3.69
C TYR A 61 -0.75 -6.16 -2.20
N THR A 62 -1.16 -7.38 -1.82
CA THR A 62 -1.28 -7.77 -0.41
C THR A 62 -0.05 -8.51 0.11
N LEU A 63 0.94 -8.79 -0.74
CA LEU A 63 2.19 -9.42 -0.31
C LEU A 63 3.10 -8.39 0.37
N GLU A 64 3.76 -8.77 1.46
CA GLU A 64 4.69 -7.92 2.21
C GLU A 64 6.06 -7.82 1.51
N THR A 65 6.07 -7.31 0.27
CA THR A 65 7.29 -7.25 -0.57
C THR A 65 7.69 -5.82 -0.91
N PRO A 66 8.97 -5.50 -1.13
CA PRO A 66 9.40 -4.14 -1.50
C PRO A 66 8.77 -3.56 -2.78
N LEU A 67 8.03 -4.37 -3.53
CA LEU A 67 7.30 -4.01 -4.74
C LEU A 67 6.43 -2.75 -4.56
N TYR A 68 5.73 -2.60 -3.43
CA TYR A 68 4.86 -1.43 -3.19
C TYR A 68 5.62 -0.09 -3.21
N ARG A 69 6.91 -0.11 -2.82
CA ARG A 69 7.74 1.09 -2.82
C ARG A 69 7.97 1.59 -4.25
N GLN A 70 8.29 0.67 -5.15
CA GLN A 70 8.61 1.00 -6.53
C GLN A 70 7.39 1.46 -7.30
N LEU A 71 6.25 0.84 -7.01
CA LEU A 71 4.96 1.23 -7.56
C LEU A 71 4.51 2.63 -7.11
N HIS A 72 4.97 3.08 -5.95
CA HIS A 72 4.73 4.44 -5.49
C HIS A 72 5.54 5.49 -6.30
N TYR A 73 6.78 5.15 -6.67
CA TYR A 73 7.65 6.03 -7.44
C TYR A 73 7.36 6.00 -8.95
N GLU A 74 6.97 4.85 -9.48
CA GLU A 74 6.64 4.64 -10.89
C GLU A 74 5.13 4.72 -11.10
N SER A 75 4.58 5.95 -11.05
CA SER A 75 3.16 6.20 -11.27
C SER A 75 2.76 5.87 -12.72
N HIS A 76 2.38 4.63 -12.95
CA HIS A 76 2.09 4.12 -14.28
C HIS A 76 0.57 4.02 -14.50
N ALA A 77 0.10 4.24 -15.72
CA ALA A 77 -1.33 4.24 -16.07
C ALA A 77 -2.08 2.94 -15.67
N TRP A 78 -1.39 1.81 -15.55
CA TRP A 78 -1.97 0.53 -15.15
C TRP A 78 -2.36 0.47 -13.65
N LEU A 79 -1.89 1.42 -12.83
CA LEU A 79 -2.28 1.54 -11.42
C LEU A 79 -3.74 1.99 -11.28
N LEU A 80 -4.28 2.73 -12.25
CA LEU A 80 -5.65 3.24 -12.20
C LEU A 80 -6.72 2.13 -12.18
N PRO A 81 -6.67 1.10 -13.05
CA PRO A 81 -7.53 -0.08 -12.92
C PRO A 81 -7.48 -0.72 -11.54
N LEU A 82 -6.30 -0.88 -10.96
CA LEU A 82 -6.13 -1.47 -9.64
C LEU A 82 -6.86 -0.68 -8.55
N ILE A 83 -6.75 0.66 -8.61
CA ILE A 83 -7.45 1.58 -7.70
C ILE A 83 -8.97 1.44 -7.82
N CYS A 84 -9.48 1.40 -9.04
CA CYS A 84 -10.91 1.23 -9.32
C CYS A 84 -11.45 -0.09 -8.74
N HIS A 85 -10.61 -1.13 -8.68
CA HIS A 85 -10.99 -2.45 -8.19
C HIS A 85 -10.66 -2.74 -6.71
N PHE A 86 -10.06 -1.81 -5.96
CA PHE A 86 -9.81 -2.02 -4.52
C PHE A 86 -11.07 -2.26 -3.69
N ASN A 87 -12.23 -1.75 -4.14
CA ASN A 87 -13.51 -2.03 -3.49
C ASN A 87 -13.86 -3.54 -3.50
N ASN A 88 -13.29 -4.32 -4.41
CA ASN A 88 -13.50 -5.77 -4.48
C ASN A 88 -12.77 -6.50 -3.35
N LEU A 89 -11.81 -5.84 -2.66
CA LEU A 89 -11.11 -6.38 -1.50
C LEU A 89 -11.86 -6.16 -0.18
N LYS A 90 -13.04 -5.52 -0.19
CA LYS A 90 -13.88 -5.30 1.01
C LYS A 90 -14.08 -6.56 1.88
N PRO A 91 -14.38 -7.75 1.32
CA PRO A 91 -14.54 -8.95 2.13
C PRO A 91 -13.27 -9.41 2.84
N ARG A 92 -12.10 -8.89 2.44
CA ARG A 92 -10.77 -9.26 2.96
C ARG A 92 -10.12 -8.08 3.69
N PHE A 93 -10.91 -7.11 4.15
CA PHE A 93 -10.36 -6.01 4.93
C PHE A 93 -9.61 -6.54 6.15
N PHE A 94 -8.36 -6.10 6.26
CA PHE A 94 -7.52 -6.39 7.40
C PHE A 94 -8.19 -5.85 8.68
N GLN A 95 -8.09 -6.64 9.74
CA GLN A 95 -8.59 -6.31 11.06
C GLN A 95 -7.49 -6.52 12.07
N GLY A 96 -7.40 -5.62 13.04
CA GLY A 96 -6.36 -5.62 14.05
C GLY A 96 -5.38 -4.48 13.89
N THR A 97 -4.18 -4.68 14.42
CA THR A 97 -3.16 -3.64 14.50
C THR A 97 -2.21 -3.73 13.32
N SER A 98 -1.93 -2.59 12.69
CA SER A 98 -0.91 -2.47 11.66
C SER A 98 -0.01 -1.28 11.93
N CYS A 99 1.25 -1.40 11.55
CA CYS A 99 2.29 -0.43 11.79
C CYS A 99 2.80 0.16 10.48
N ARG A 100 3.26 1.41 10.53
CA ARG A 100 3.96 2.06 9.41
C ARG A 100 5.12 2.90 9.93
N GLY A 101 6.32 2.58 9.49
CA GLY A 101 7.47 3.47 9.60
C GLY A 101 7.43 4.55 8.53
N LEU A 102 7.73 5.78 8.92
CA LEU A 102 7.93 6.91 8.02
C LEU A 102 8.80 7.99 8.68
N SER A 103 9.28 8.92 7.87
CA SER A 103 9.95 10.12 8.34
C SER A 103 9.09 11.35 8.05
N MET A 104 8.97 12.27 9.02
CA MET A 104 8.17 13.50 8.86
C MET A 104 8.80 14.68 9.61
N LYS A 105 8.44 15.91 9.22
CA LYS A 105 8.89 17.12 9.92
C LYS A 105 8.19 17.24 11.28
N SER A 106 8.84 17.91 12.22
CA SER A 106 8.29 18.17 13.56
C SER A 106 6.89 18.81 13.55
N GLN A 107 6.64 19.73 12.61
CA GLN A 107 5.33 20.37 12.44
C GLN A 107 4.22 19.39 12.02
N GLU A 108 4.56 18.40 11.19
CA GLU A 108 3.62 17.36 10.73
C GLU A 108 3.29 16.43 11.89
N LEU A 109 4.31 15.98 12.62
CA LEU A 109 4.12 15.16 13.82
C LEU A 109 3.22 15.84 14.85
N ARG A 110 3.38 17.16 15.06
CA ARG A 110 2.50 17.93 15.95
C ARG A 110 1.06 17.94 15.46
N ALA A 111 0.83 18.10 14.15
CA ALA A 111 -0.51 18.05 13.57
C ALA A 111 -1.16 16.67 13.76
N TYR A 112 -0.40 15.60 13.54
CA TYR A 112 -0.85 14.22 13.80
C TYR A 112 -1.23 14.02 15.26
N ARG A 113 -0.37 14.40 16.20
CA ARG A 113 -0.66 14.28 17.65
C ARG A 113 -1.90 15.05 18.06
N LEU A 114 -2.08 16.27 17.54
CA LEU A 114 -3.28 17.07 17.80
C LEU A 114 -4.54 16.41 17.24
N ALA A 115 -4.45 15.80 16.06
CA ALA A 115 -5.57 15.07 15.46
C ALA A 115 -5.93 13.81 16.27
N CYS A 116 -4.92 13.05 16.73
CA CYS A 116 -5.15 11.84 17.54
C CYS A 116 -5.81 12.16 18.89
N GLY A 117 -5.56 13.35 19.45
CA GLY A 117 -6.20 13.82 20.69
C GLY A 117 -7.65 14.26 20.55
N LYS A 118 -8.24 14.21 19.35
CA LYS A 118 -9.62 14.63 19.08
C LYS A 118 -10.42 13.49 18.47
N SER A 119 -11.53 13.11 19.09
CA SER A 119 -12.40 12.01 18.65
C SER A 119 -13.07 12.19 17.28
N SER A 120 -13.03 13.39 16.69
CA SER A 120 -13.67 13.71 15.41
C SER A 120 -12.70 14.09 14.28
N CYS A 121 -11.39 13.95 14.50
CA CYS A 121 -10.40 14.25 13.48
C CYS A 121 -10.09 13.02 12.63
N ILE A 122 -10.08 13.21 11.31
CA ILE A 122 -9.72 12.17 10.33
C ILE A 122 -8.37 12.52 9.73
N ILE A 123 -7.44 11.58 9.77
CA ILE A 123 -6.20 11.66 9.02
C ILE A 123 -6.49 11.22 7.59
N ARG A 124 -6.21 12.10 6.63
CA ARG A 124 -6.29 11.79 5.21
C ARG A 124 -4.89 11.76 4.62
N THR A 125 -4.59 10.68 3.90
CA THR A 125 -3.41 10.57 3.07
C THR A 125 -3.81 10.69 1.59
N ASN A 126 -2.97 11.34 0.79
CA ASN A 126 -3.17 11.47 -0.67
C ASN A 126 -2.30 10.47 -1.45
N THR A 127 -1.64 9.55 -0.75
CA THR A 127 -0.70 8.57 -1.30
C THR A 127 -0.99 7.19 -0.74
N PHE A 128 -0.52 6.16 -1.45
CA PHE A 128 -0.56 4.80 -0.92
C PHE A 128 0.22 4.71 0.37
N CYS A 129 -0.38 4.01 1.33
CA CYS A 129 0.17 3.79 2.64
C CYS A 129 0.46 2.29 2.74
N SER A 130 1.74 1.94 2.67
CA SER A 130 2.15 0.59 3.05
C SER A 130 2.17 0.50 4.57
N THR A 131 1.64 -0.61 5.10
CA THR A 131 1.58 -0.92 6.53
C THR A 131 1.83 -2.41 6.70
N SER A 132 2.48 -2.82 7.79
CA SER A 132 2.69 -4.24 8.11
C SER A 132 2.13 -4.56 9.49
N SER A 133 1.61 -5.78 9.64
CA SER A 133 1.24 -6.31 10.95
C SER A 133 2.47 -6.63 11.82
N ASP A 134 3.64 -6.82 11.21
CA ASP A 134 4.91 -6.96 11.89
C ASP A 134 5.54 -5.58 12.12
N ARG A 135 5.75 -5.25 13.40
CA ARG A 135 6.37 -4.01 13.82
C ARG A 135 7.81 -3.87 13.31
N HIS A 136 8.59 -4.94 13.30
CA HIS A 136 9.99 -4.91 12.89
C HIS A 136 10.09 -4.58 11.39
N VAL A 137 9.25 -5.20 10.57
CA VAL A 137 9.15 -4.89 9.15
C VAL A 137 8.79 -3.42 8.96
N ALA A 138 7.82 -2.89 9.71
CA ALA A 138 7.42 -1.48 9.60
C ALA A 138 8.54 -0.50 10.00
N GLU A 139 9.34 -0.81 11.02
CA GLU A 139 10.46 0.02 11.49
C GLU A 139 11.60 0.13 10.46
N GLU A 140 11.79 -0.86 9.60
CA GLU A 140 12.79 -0.77 8.51
C GLU A 140 12.50 0.40 7.55
N PHE A 141 11.22 0.78 7.39
CA PHE A 141 10.80 1.88 6.52
C PHE A 141 10.93 3.26 7.17
N SER A 142 11.15 3.37 8.49
CA SER A 142 11.39 4.68 9.10
C SER A 142 12.80 5.18 8.82
N ASN A 143 13.79 4.30 8.71
CA ASN A 143 15.22 4.63 8.73
C ASN A 143 15.80 5.12 7.39
N GLU A 144 14.98 5.30 6.36
CA GLU A 144 15.47 5.50 4.99
C GLU A 144 15.90 6.93 4.66
N CYS A 145 15.67 7.90 5.55
CA CYS A 145 16.00 9.30 5.29
C CYS A 145 17.02 9.81 6.30
N SER A 146 18.26 9.99 5.86
CA SER A 146 19.37 10.58 6.64
C SER A 146 19.30 12.10 6.75
N ASN A 147 18.14 12.70 6.46
CA ASN A 147 17.92 14.13 6.63
C ASN A 147 17.70 14.45 8.12
N SER A 148 18.62 15.22 8.71
CA SER A 148 18.59 15.61 10.12
C SER A 148 17.34 16.39 10.54
N ASP A 149 16.61 16.97 9.58
CA ASP A 149 15.40 17.75 9.86
C ASP A 149 14.12 16.90 9.96
N LEU A 150 14.23 15.59 9.71
CA LEU A 150 13.13 14.65 9.77
C LEU A 150 13.19 13.81 11.04
N ILE A 151 12.01 13.51 11.57
CA ILE A 151 11.82 12.64 12.73
C ILE A 151 11.32 11.29 12.22
N HIS A 152 11.99 10.23 12.64
CA HIS A 152 11.54 8.85 12.42
C HIS A 152 10.33 8.56 13.33
N VAL A 153 9.24 8.12 12.72
CA VAL A 153 7.96 7.92 13.38
C VAL A 153 7.42 6.54 13.04
N LEU A 154 6.90 5.86 14.07
CA LEU A 154 6.08 4.68 13.91
C LEU A 154 4.62 5.06 14.16
N MET A 155 3.81 4.96 13.11
CA MET A 155 2.36 5.08 13.22
C MET A 155 1.76 3.71 13.47
N ILE A 156 0.92 3.61 14.51
CA ILE A 156 0.17 2.41 14.85
C ILE A 156 -1.30 2.68 14.54
N PHE A 157 -1.86 1.83 13.69
CA PHE A 157 -3.24 1.89 13.25
C PHE A 157 -4.02 0.73 13.84
N GLU A 158 -5.20 1.02 14.39
CA GLU A 158 -6.16 0.01 14.82
C GLU A 158 -7.34 -0.03 13.84
N PHE A 159 -7.48 -1.14 13.12
CA PHE A 159 -8.58 -1.37 12.18
C PHE A 159 -9.68 -2.20 12.86
N LEU A 160 -10.71 -1.51 13.36
CA LEU A 160 -11.86 -2.11 14.04
C LEU A 160 -12.90 -2.68 13.06
N HIS A 161 -13.69 -3.65 13.55
CA HIS A 161 -14.64 -4.48 12.79
C HIS A 161 -15.82 -3.73 12.13
N LEU A 162 -15.99 -2.43 12.36
CA LEU A 162 -17.20 -1.67 12.02
C LEU A 162 -16.86 -0.29 11.44
N PHE A 163 -16.81 -0.20 10.11
CA PHE A 163 -16.57 1.04 9.36
C PHE A 163 -15.22 1.72 9.68
N PRO A 164 -14.64 2.53 8.77
CA PRO A 164 -13.25 2.95 8.89
C PRO A 164 -13.11 4.11 9.88
N LEU A 165 -13.24 3.83 11.18
CA LEU A 165 -12.67 4.66 12.23
C LEU A 165 -11.23 4.19 12.44
N LEU A 166 -10.34 4.82 11.67
CA LEU A 166 -8.89 4.74 11.89
C LEU A 166 -8.58 5.43 13.21
N LEU A 167 -8.37 4.66 14.27
CA LEU A 167 -7.68 5.15 15.45
C LEU A 167 -6.19 5.04 15.18
N CYS A 168 -5.54 6.19 15.07
CA CYS A 168 -4.11 6.29 14.85
C CYS A 168 -3.45 6.75 16.14
N ASN A 169 -2.41 6.05 16.57
CA ASN A 169 -1.50 6.50 17.62
C ASN A 169 -0.10 6.66 17.00
N ALA A 170 0.47 7.85 17.10
CA ALA A 170 1.80 8.16 16.58
C ALA A 170 2.82 8.23 17.73
N SER A 171 3.77 7.31 17.72
CA SER A 171 4.86 7.23 18.69
C SER A 171 6.18 7.59 18.02
N THR A 172 7.06 8.29 18.76
CA THR A 172 8.47 8.46 18.35
C THR A 172 9.23 7.19 18.66
N LEU A 173 10.07 6.74 17.71
CA LEU A 173 11.01 5.65 17.89
C LEU A 173 12.27 6.11 18.62
#